data_AF-A0A3G7U903-F1
#
_entry.id   AF-A0A3G7U903-F1
#
_cell.length_a   1.000
_cell.length_b   1.000
_cell.length_c   1.000
_cell.angle_alpha   90.00
_cell.angle_beta   90.00
_cell.angle_gamma   90.00
#
_symmetry.space_group_name_H-M   'P 1'
#
loop_
_entity.id
_entity.type
_entity.pdbx_description
1 polymer ?
#
loop_
_entity_poly.entity_id
_entity_poly.type
_entity_poly.pdbx_seq_one_letter_code
_entity_poly.pdbx_strand_id
1 'polypeptide(L)'
;MNKYLLCSLLALVAGCSTGPYLHPQSSVGQNALLSRTCPGAHAAISFTPLSEELNWVRVLVYAAPPGTLSWPGKVRATDTELRLFGRLYKPHPGNAATSLWISAASPDVTVKLASGQTYQVSIEQLKTGFDPKQISSSSIKGTALGKGDMDDFTLTFPDIFVNGEKVPMAPIHFKKREERYAPVFNC
;
A
#
# COMPACT_ATOMS: atom_id res chain seq x y z
N MET A 1 16.97 47.51 3.11
CA MET A 1 16.57 46.13 2.70
C MET A 1 15.97 45.42 3.91
N ASN A 2 14.66 45.15 3.85
CA ASN A 2 13.83 44.80 5.00
C ASN A 2 14.19 43.42 5.58
N LYS A 3 14.74 43.39 6.81
CA LYS A 3 14.97 42.16 7.59
C LYS A 3 13.71 41.30 7.73
N TYR A 4 12.53 41.92 7.71
CA TYR A 4 11.23 41.26 7.76
C TYR A 4 10.92 40.40 6.52
N LEU A 5 11.42 40.79 5.34
CA LEU A 5 11.22 40.01 4.10
C LEU A 5 12.06 38.72 4.10
N LEU A 6 13.25 38.77 4.70
CA LEU A 6 14.13 37.60 4.85
C LEU A 6 13.55 36.59 5.85
N CYS A 7 12.98 37.05 6.97
CA CYS A 7 12.35 36.17 7.96
C CYS A 7 11.08 35.48 7.43
N SER A 8 10.26 36.17 6.62
CA SER A 8 9.08 35.56 6.00
C SER A 8 9.45 34.48 4.97
N LEU A 9 10.53 34.69 4.21
CA LEU A 9 11.08 33.70 3.28
C LEU A 9 11.65 32.47 4.02
N LEU A 10 12.33 32.66 5.15
CA LEU A 10 12.85 31.56 5.98
C LEU A 10 11.75 30.74 6.67
N ALA A 11 10.65 31.38 7.09
CA ALA A 11 9.50 30.68 7.67
C ALA A 11 8.77 29.76 6.66
N LEU A 12 8.80 30.09 5.36
CA LEU A 12 8.25 29.26 4.28
C LEU A 12 9.10 28.01 3.99
N VAL A 13 10.39 27.99 4.38
CA VAL A 13 11.28 26.82 4.20
C VAL A 13 11.31 25.90 5.43
N ALA A 14 10.79 26.35 6.58
CA ALA A 14 10.86 25.63 7.85
C ALA A 14 9.79 24.52 8.01
N GLY A 15 8.85 24.41 7.07
CA GLY A 15 7.89 23.32 7.03
C GLY A 15 8.47 22.04 6.42
N CYS A 16 9.60 21.54 6.95
CA CYS A 16 9.92 20.12 6.78
C CYS A 16 8.85 19.35 7.55
N SER A 17 7.70 19.10 6.91
CA SER A 17 6.81 18.08 7.38
C SER A 17 7.67 16.82 7.43
N THR A 18 7.92 16.30 8.62
CA THR A 18 8.60 15.03 8.91
C THR A 18 7.58 14.15 9.57
N GLY A 19 7.51 12.91 9.16
CA GLY A 19 6.49 12.03 9.68
C GLY A 19 6.48 10.72 8.91
N PRO A 20 6.05 9.68 9.59
CA PRO A 20 6.48 8.36 9.22
C PRO A 20 5.60 7.74 8.14
N TYR A 21 6.25 7.13 7.15
CA TYR A 21 5.57 6.30 6.16
C TYR A 21 6.14 4.91 6.13
N LEU A 22 5.25 3.93 6.02
CA LEU A 22 5.61 2.53 5.86
C LEU A 22 6.04 2.29 4.42
N HIS A 23 7.35 2.11 4.23
CA HIS A 23 7.92 1.82 2.93
C HIS A 23 7.97 0.31 2.70
N PRO A 24 7.29 -0.23 1.68
CA PRO A 24 7.37 -1.64 1.34
C PRO A 24 8.66 -1.96 0.59
N GLN A 25 9.18 -3.17 0.76
CA GLN A 25 10.27 -3.76 -0.01
C GLN A 25 10.01 -5.26 -0.17
N SER A 26 10.24 -5.78 -1.38
CA SER A 26 10.20 -7.22 -1.67
C SER A 26 11.19 -7.52 -2.79
N SER A 27 11.64 -8.77 -2.89
CA SER A 27 12.59 -9.20 -3.92
C SER A 27 11.98 -9.34 -5.32
N VAL A 28 10.64 -9.48 -5.40
CA VAL A 28 9.93 -9.73 -6.67
C VAL A 28 8.97 -8.58 -7.03
N GLY A 29 8.40 -7.91 -6.03
CA GLY A 29 7.42 -6.85 -6.24
C GLY A 29 8.05 -5.54 -6.73
N GLN A 30 7.24 -4.73 -7.43
CA GLN A 30 7.62 -3.41 -7.91
C GLN A 30 7.00 -2.32 -7.04
N ASN A 31 7.79 -1.35 -6.60
CA ASN A 31 7.30 -0.20 -5.83
C ASN A 31 6.25 0.58 -6.64
N ALA A 32 5.14 0.94 -5.99
CA ALA A 32 4.05 1.68 -6.59
C ALA A 32 3.73 2.92 -5.74
N LEU A 33 4.02 4.10 -6.29
CA LEU A 33 3.65 5.38 -5.69
C LEU A 33 2.12 5.53 -5.70
N LEU A 34 1.51 5.77 -4.53
CA LEU A 34 0.07 5.99 -4.40
C LEU A 34 -0.25 7.48 -4.42
N SER A 35 0.37 8.24 -3.53
CA SER A 35 0.20 9.68 -3.41
C SER A 35 1.47 10.30 -2.87
N ARG A 36 1.85 11.45 -3.44
CA ARG A 36 2.86 12.32 -2.85
C ARG A 36 2.18 13.12 -1.75
N THR A 37 2.55 12.89 -0.51
CA THR A 37 2.10 13.68 0.63
C THR A 37 3.33 14.31 1.29
N CYS A 38 3.13 15.38 2.05
CA CYS A 38 4.13 15.93 2.95
C CYS A 38 3.84 15.29 4.32
N PRO A 39 4.81 14.64 5.00
CA PRO A 39 6.27 14.55 4.79
C PRO A 39 6.86 13.71 3.66
N GLY A 40 6.11 12.76 3.10
CA GLY A 40 6.66 11.69 2.28
C GLY A 40 5.57 10.90 1.58
N ALA A 41 5.96 10.06 0.62
CA ALA A 41 4.99 9.40 -0.24
C ALA A 41 4.32 8.17 0.41
N HIS A 42 3.00 8.03 0.21
CA HIS A 42 2.35 6.74 0.40
C HIS A 42 2.81 5.79 -0.71
N ALA A 43 3.34 4.63 -0.32
CA ALA A 43 3.86 3.64 -1.24
C ALA A 43 3.21 2.27 -0.99
N ALA A 44 2.76 1.65 -2.07
CA ALA A 44 2.41 0.24 -2.11
C ALA A 44 3.53 -0.53 -2.79
N ILE A 45 3.44 -1.86 -2.73
CA ILE A 45 4.15 -2.73 -3.64
C ILE A 45 3.16 -3.43 -4.55
N SER A 46 3.52 -3.56 -5.82
CA SER A 46 2.70 -4.17 -6.85
C SER A 46 3.31 -5.48 -7.32
N PHE A 47 2.45 -6.48 -7.51
CA PHE A 47 2.77 -7.77 -8.09
C PHE A 47 1.91 -7.99 -9.32
N THR A 48 2.46 -8.71 -10.29
CA THR A 48 1.88 -8.85 -11.62
C THR A 48 1.98 -10.32 -12.02
N PRO A 49 0.91 -10.93 -12.59
CA PRO A 49 0.99 -12.24 -13.23
C PRO A 49 2.10 -12.29 -14.28
N LEU A 50 2.62 -13.47 -14.56
CA LEU A 50 3.72 -13.66 -15.51
C LEU A 50 3.21 -13.77 -16.95
N SER A 51 1.98 -14.24 -17.15
CA SER A 51 1.42 -14.40 -18.49
C SER A 51 1.23 -13.06 -19.20
N GLU A 52 1.44 -13.06 -20.52
CA GLU A 52 1.13 -11.89 -21.35
C GLU A 52 -0.36 -11.53 -21.34
N GLU A 53 -1.22 -12.52 -21.10
CA GLU A 53 -2.68 -12.34 -21.03
C GLU A 53 -3.13 -11.53 -19.82
N LEU A 54 -2.41 -11.61 -18.70
CA LEU A 54 -2.82 -11.00 -17.42
C LEU A 54 -1.80 -10.01 -16.84
N ASN A 55 -0.64 -9.79 -17.48
CA ASN A 55 0.41 -8.86 -16.99
C ASN A 55 -0.02 -7.38 -16.88
N TRP A 56 -1.19 -7.02 -17.38
CA TRP A 56 -1.80 -5.70 -17.24
C TRP A 56 -2.63 -5.57 -15.94
N VAL A 57 -2.87 -6.67 -15.23
CA VAL A 57 -3.52 -6.70 -13.90
C VAL A 57 -2.44 -6.68 -12.83
N ARG A 58 -2.57 -5.76 -11.86
CA ARG A 58 -1.66 -5.66 -10.73
C ARG A 58 -2.40 -5.89 -9.42
N VAL A 59 -1.81 -6.66 -8.53
CA VAL A 59 -2.21 -6.79 -7.12
C VAL A 59 -1.33 -5.85 -6.31
N LEU A 60 -1.93 -4.92 -5.58
CA LEU A 60 -1.22 -3.92 -4.78
C LEU A 60 -1.43 -4.18 -3.30
N VAL A 61 -0.32 -4.14 -2.57
CA VAL A 61 -0.28 -4.28 -1.11
C VAL A 61 0.21 -2.97 -0.49
N TYR A 62 -0.61 -2.38 0.36
CA TYR A 62 -0.32 -1.14 1.07
C TYR A 62 -0.55 -1.32 2.56
N ALA A 63 0.38 -0.87 3.39
CA ALA A 63 0.20 -0.76 4.83
C ALA A 63 -0.07 0.71 5.19
N ALA A 64 -1.30 1.01 5.61
CA ALA A 64 -1.72 2.33 6.02
C ALA A 64 -1.42 2.54 7.51
N PRO A 65 -0.62 3.56 7.90
CA PRO A 65 -0.39 3.85 9.31
C PRO A 65 -1.67 4.41 9.98
N PRO A 66 -1.74 4.38 11.32
CA PRO A 66 -2.81 5.04 12.06
C PRO A 66 -3.03 6.50 11.62
N GLY A 67 -4.28 6.95 11.66
CA GLY A 67 -4.70 8.28 11.21
C GLY A 67 -5.01 8.37 9.71
N THR A 68 -4.65 7.35 8.92
CA THR A 68 -4.99 7.27 7.49
C THR A 68 -6.50 7.11 7.31
N LEU A 69 -7.08 7.90 6.42
CA LEU A 69 -8.52 7.82 6.11
C LEU A 69 -8.85 6.53 5.35
N SER A 70 -10.00 5.94 5.66
CA SER A 70 -10.56 4.76 5.01
C SER A 70 -12.02 4.99 4.59
N TRP A 71 -12.43 4.30 3.53
CA TRP A 71 -13.80 4.25 3.04
C TRP A 71 -14.38 2.83 3.16
N PRO A 72 -15.69 2.67 3.42
CA PRO A 72 -16.72 3.72 3.51
C PRO A 72 -16.67 4.53 4.81
N GLY A 73 -17.23 5.76 4.79
CA GLY A 73 -17.46 6.56 6.00
C GLY A 73 -16.35 7.55 6.42
N LYS A 74 -15.24 7.65 5.69
CA LYS A 74 -14.10 8.55 6.01
C LYS A 74 -13.57 8.36 7.44
N VAL A 75 -13.51 7.13 7.91
CA VAL A 75 -13.03 6.81 9.26
C VAL A 75 -11.51 6.80 9.26
N ARG A 76 -10.89 7.44 10.25
CA ARG A 76 -9.44 7.34 10.46
C ARG A 76 -9.13 6.03 11.17
N ALA A 77 -8.22 5.25 10.60
CA ALA A 77 -7.72 4.04 11.23
C ALA A 77 -7.05 4.37 12.56
N THR A 78 -7.31 3.59 13.61
CA THR A 78 -6.60 3.66 14.89
C THR A 78 -5.32 2.84 14.90
N ASP A 79 -5.27 1.85 14.02
CA ASP A 79 -4.23 0.83 13.93
C ASP A 79 -3.61 0.83 12.53
N THR A 80 -2.46 0.18 12.39
CA THR A 80 -1.86 -0.07 11.08
C THR A 80 -2.74 -1.04 10.30
N GLU A 81 -3.22 -0.65 9.12
CA GLU A 81 -4.13 -1.44 8.29
C GLU A 81 -3.45 -1.97 7.03
N LEU A 82 -3.63 -3.25 6.76
CA LEU A 82 -3.33 -3.83 5.46
C LEU A 82 -4.46 -3.56 4.47
N ARG A 83 -4.13 -2.96 3.34
CA ARG A 83 -5.05 -2.70 2.23
C ARG A 83 -4.56 -3.43 0.98
N LEU A 84 -5.40 -4.34 0.50
CA LEU A 84 -5.17 -5.14 -0.70
C LEU A 84 -6.16 -4.71 -1.78
N PHE A 85 -5.67 -4.33 -2.95
CA PHE A 85 -6.50 -3.82 -4.05
C PHE A 85 -5.86 -4.09 -5.41
N GLY A 86 -6.67 -4.04 -6.46
CA GLY A 86 -6.25 -4.19 -7.83
C GLY A 86 -5.87 -2.87 -8.49
N ARG A 87 -5.07 -2.92 -9.57
CA ARG A 87 -4.95 -1.83 -10.53
C ARG A 87 -4.78 -2.40 -11.93
N LEU A 88 -5.49 -1.83 -12.89
CA LEU A 88 -5.38 -2.19 -14.30
C LEU A 88 -4.43 -1.20 -14.98
N TYR A 89 -3.43 -1.70 -15.70
CA TYR A 89 -2.43 -0.88 -16.36
C TYR A 89 -2.60 -0.96 -17.88
N LYS A 90 -3.13 0.11 -18.47
CA LYS A 90 -3.36 0.24 -19.93
C LYS A 90 -4.00 -1.03 -20.54
N PRO A 91 -5.19 -1.45 -20.07
CA PRO A 91 -5.87 -2.58 -20.68
C PRO A 91 -6.16 -2.31 -22.17
N HIS A 92 -5.87 -3.27 -23.03
CA HIS A 92 -6.33 -3.22 -24.42
C HIS A 92 -7.87 -3.29 -24.47
N PRO A 93 -8.53 -2.79 -25.53
CA PRO A 93 -10.01 -2.81 -25.62
C PRO A 93 -10.63 -4.20 -25.41
N GLY A 94 -9.97 -5.27 -25.90
CA GLY A 94 -10.41 -6.66 -25.67
C GLY A 94 -10.38 -7.08 -24.19
N ASN A 95 -9.49 -6.47 -23.39
CA ASN A 95 -9.30 -6.79 -21.97
C ASN A 95 -10.40 -6.16 -21.09
N ALA A 96 -11.07 -5.12 -21.57
CA ALA A 96 -12.11 -4.42 -20.80
C ALA A 96 -13.29 -5.35 -20.46
N ALA A 97 -13.62 -6.26 -21.38
CA ALA A 97 -14.69 -7.25 -21.24
C ALA A 97 -14.28 -8.49 -20.42
N THR A 98 -12.98 -8.71 -20.19
CA THR A 98 -12.50 -9.86 -19.42
C THR A 98 -12.99 -9.77 -17.98
N SER A 99 -13.66 -10.83 -17.51
CA SER A 99 -13.98 -11.00 -16.09
C SER A 99 -12.68 -11.23 -15.32
N LEU A 100 -12.47 -10.49 -14.23
CA LEU A 100 -11.27 -10.58 -13.41
C LEU A 100 -11.63 -10.96 -11.99
N TRP A 101 -10.85 -11.87 -11.42
CA TRP A 101 -10.99 -12.30 -10.04
C TRP A 101 -9.62 -12.52 -9.41
N ILE A 102 -9.35 -11.82 -8.31
CA ILE A 102 -8.21 -12.09 -7.45
C ILE A 102 -8.66 -13.02 -6.34
N SER A 103 -7.99 -14.15 -6.18
CA SER A 103 -8.26 -15.13 -5.11
C SER A 103 -6.97 -15.52 -4.38
N ALA A 104 -7.12 -16.28 -3.29
CA ALA A 104 -5.99 -16.77 -2.50
C ALA A 104 -6.21 -18.24 -2.11
N ALA A 105 -5.11 -18.95 -1.87
CA ALA A 105 -5.14 -20.30 -1.30
C ALA A 105 -5.64 -20.32 0.16
N SER A 106 -5.55 -19.19 0.86
CA SER A 106 -6.04 -18.98 2.23
C SER A 106 -6.32 -17.49 2.44
N PRO A 107 -7.24 -17.10 3.34
CA PRO A 107 -7.38 -15.70 3.74
C PRO A 107 -6.26 -15.20 4.66
N ASP A 108 -5.43 -16.08 5.21
CA ASP A 108 -4.54 -15.75 6.32
C ASP A 108 -3.17 -15.26 5.84
N VAL A 109 -2.85 -14.02 6.20
CA VAL A 109 -1.53 -13.41 5.97
C VAL A 109 -0.70 -13.53 7.24
N THR A 110 0.54 -13.99 7.10
CA THR A 110 1.47 -14.09 8.22
C THR A 110 2.19 -12.77 8.44
N VAL A 111 2.14 -12.25 9.66
CA VAL A 111 2.86 -11.06 10.12
C VAL A 111 4.03 -11.50 10.98
N LYS A 112 5.24 -11.06 10.64
CA LYS A 112 6.45 -11.25 11.45
C LYS A 112 7.00 -9.89 11.87
N LEU A 113 7.02 -9.62 13.17
CA LEU A 113 7.59 -8.39 13.73
C LEU A 113 9.11 -8.44 13.76
N ALA A 114 9.76 -7.28 13.85
CA ALA A 114 11.21 -7.17 14.05
C ALA A 114 11.71 -7.91 15.31
N SER A 115 10.86 -8.07 16.33
CA SER A 115 11.15 -8.88 17.54
C SER A 115 11.25 -10.39 17.27
N GLY A 116 10.86 -10.84 16.06
CA GLY A 116 10.75 -12.25 15.71
C GLY A 116 9.37 -12.86 16.00
N GLN A 117 8.51 -12.17 16.77
CA GLN A 117 7.13 -12.62 17.01
C GLN A 117 6.38 -12.76 15.68
N THR A 118 5.67 -13.88 15.53
CA THR A 118 4.90 -14.20 14.33
C THR A 118 3.46 -14.51 14.71
N TYR A 119 2.51 -14.01 13.93
CA TYR A 119 1.08 -14.31 14.07
C TYR A 119 0.38 -14.18 12.71
N GLN A 120 -0.86 -14.65 12.63
CA GLN A 120 -1.66 -14.60 11.41
C GLN A 120 -2.81 -13.61 11.55
N VAL A 121 -3.14 -12.95 10.44
CA VAL A 121 -4.28 -12.04 10.32
C VAL A 121 -5.10 -12.49 9.12
N SER A 122 -6.39 -12.73 9.34
CA SER A 122 -7.31 -13.14 8.29
C SER A 122 -7.82 -11.93 7.52
N ILE A 123 -7.64 -11.93 6.19
CA ILE A 123 -8.03 -10.83 5.31
C ILE A 123 -9.37 -11.15 4.68
N GLU A 124 -10.39 -10.34 5.00
CA GLU A 124 -11.76 -10.58 4.53
C GLU A 124 -11.85 -10.66 3.01
N GLN A 125 -11.16 -9.76 2.28
CA GLN A 125 -11.13 -9.76 0.81
C GLN A 125 -10.58 -11.07 0.22
N LEU A 126 -9.76 -11.81 0.97
CA LEU A 126 -9.14 -13.05 0.49
C LEU A 126 -9.98 -14.30 0.79
N LYS A 127 -11.00 -14.22 1.64
CA LYS A 127 -11.89 -15.37 1.94
C LYS A 127 -12.66 -15.82 0.70
N THR A 128 -13.13 -14.86 -0.09
CA THR A 128 -13.89 -15.11 -1.32
C THR A 128 -13.18 -14.63 -2.58
N GLY A 129 -12.12 -13.84 -2.41
CA GLY A 129 -11.54 -13.07 -3.50
C GLY A 129 -12.35 -11.83 -3.84
N PHE A 130 -11.88 -11.08 -4.85
CA PHE A 130 -12.48 -9.83 -5.28
C PHE A 130 -12.18 -9.47 -6.73
N ASP A 131 -13.02 -8.62 -7.33
CA ASP A 131 -12.79 -8.03 -8.65
C ASP A 131 -11.86 -6.80 -8.52
N PRO A 132 -10.67 -6.80 -9.17
CA PRO A 132 -9.74 -5.67 -9.15
C PRO A 132 -10.29 -4.37 -9.76
N LYS A 133 -11.38 -4.43 -10.54
CA LYS A 133 -12.09 -3.23 -11.05
C LYS A 133 -12.89 -2.54 -9.95
N GLN A 134 -13.49 -3.33 -9.05
CA GLN A 134 -14.33 -2.83 -7.96
C GLN A 134 -13.49 -2.39 -6.75
N ILE A 135 -12.49 -3.18 -6.39
CA ILE A 135 -11.56 -2.88 -5.30
C ILE A 135 -10.25 -2.38 -5.90
N SER A 136 -10.22 -1.11 -6.32
CA SER A 136 -9.14 -0.54 -7.12
C SER A 136 -8.35 0.61 -6.46
N SER A 137 -8.66 0.92 -5.20
CA SER A 137 -8.13 2.10 -4.50
C SER A 137 -7.46 1.73 -3.19
N SER A 138 -6.38 2.44 -2.86
CA SER A 138 -5.73 2.38 -1.54
C SER A 138 -6.53 3.04 -0.42
N SER A 139 -7.66 3.69 -0.75
CA SER A 139 -8.53 4.37 0.23
C SER A 139 -9.60 3.45 0.83
N ILE A 140 -9.72 2.21 0.36
CA ILE A 140 -10.64 1.23 0.94
C ILE A 140 -10.24 0.90 2.38
N LYS A 141 -11.22 0.53 3.21
CA LYS A 141 -10.96 -0.02 4.53
C LYS A 141 -10.18 -1.33 4.42
N GLY A 142 -9.12 -1.42 5.21
CA GLY A 142 -8.26 -2.59 5.28
C GLY A 142 -8.56 -3.47 6.49
N THR A 143 -7.68 -4.45 6.70
CA THR A 143 -7.64 -5.26 7.92
C THR A 143 -6.57 -4.74 8.86
N ALA A 144 -6.89 -4.53 10.14
CA ALA A 144 -5.90 -4.16 11.13
C ALA A 144 -4.85 -5.27 11.29
N LEU A 145 -3.57 -4.91 11.18
CA LEU A 145 -2.45 -5.83 11.32
C LEU A 145 -2.06 -6.06 12.77
N GLY A 146 -2.30 -5.11 13.66
CA GLY A 146 -1.95 -5.17 15.07
C GLY A 146 -2.62 -4.04 15.83
N LYS A 147 -2.22 -3.82 17.08
CA LYS A 147 -2.68 -2.66 17.87
C LYS A 147 -1.75 -1.47 17.63
N GLY A 148 -2.32 -0.35 17.24
CA GLY A 148 -1.66 0.92 17.06
C GLY A 148 -0.70 0.97 15.88
N ASP A 149 0.32 1.78 16.05
CA ASP A 149 1.34 2.05 15.05
C ASP A 149 2.37 0.91 14.98
N MET A 150 2.79 0.57 13.77
CA MET A 150 3.78 -0.47 13.52
C MET A 150 4.94 0.12 12.73
N ASP A 151 6.16 -0.20 13.14
CA ASP A 151 7.36 0.44 12.59
C ASP A 151 8.17 -0.47 11.66
N ASP A 152 8.31 -1.76 11.99
CA ASP A 152 9.15 -2.70 11.25
C ASP A 152 8.56 -4.12 11.34
N PHE A 153 8.08 -4.62 10.20
CA PHE A 153 7.42 -5.92 10.10
C PHE A 153 7.46 -6.48 8.69
N THR A 154 7.30 -7.79 8.56
CA THR A 154 7.21 -8.50 7.28
C THR A 154 5.86 -9.16 7.13
N LEU A 155 5.24 -9.01 5.96
CA LEU A 155 4.04 -9.74 5.56
C LEU A 155 4.42 -10.87 4.62
N THR A 156 3.91 -12.07 4.89
CA THR A 156 3.99 -13.21 3.97
C THR A 156 2.58 -13.62 3.60
N PHE A 157 2.25 -13.47 2.33
CA PHE A 157 0.95 -13.84 1.78
C PHE A 157 0.90 -15.33 1.46
N PRO A 158 -0.28 -15.96 1.54
CA PRO A 158 -0.51 -17.23 0.90
C PRO A 158 -0.44 -17.04 -0.63
N ASP A 159 -0.47 -18.14 -1.38
CA ASP A 159 -0.53 -18.05 -2.83
C ASP A 159 -1.73 -17.23 -3.28
N ILE A 160 -1.46 -16.15 -4.01
CA ILE A 160 -2.47 -15.27 -4.63
C ILE A 160 -2.58 -15.61 -6.10
N PHE A 161 -3.80 -15.56 -6.64
CA PHE A 161 -4.10 -15.86 -8.02
C PHE A 161 -4.87 -14.72 -8.68
N VAL A 162 -4.64 -14.51 -9.97
CA VAL A 162 -5.50 -13.69 -10.85
C VAL A 162 -6.09 -14.64 -11.88
N ASN A 163 -7.40 -14.82 -11.90
CA ASN A 163 -8.09 -15.77 -12.80
C ASN A 163 -7.49 -17.19 -12.79
N GLY A 164 -6.99 -17.64 -11.63
CA GLY A 164 -6.37 -18.96 -11.47
C GLY A 164 -4.87 -19.00 -11.80
N GLU A 165 -4.29 -17.95 -12.39
CA GLU A 165 -2.83 -17.84 -12.54
C GLU A 165 -2.20 -17.38 -11.24
N LYS A 166 -1.21 -18.13 -10.73
CA LYS A 166 -0.46 -17.76 -9.53
C LYS A 166 0.37 -16.50 -9.78
N VAL A 167 0.17 -15.49 -8.92
CA VAL A 167 0.97 -14.27 -8.91
C VAL A 167 2.28 -14.55 -8.14
N PRO A 168 3.45 -14.24 -8.71
CA PRO A 168 4.72 -14.43 -8.03
C PRO A 168 4.87 -13.39 -6.90
N MET A 169 4.46 -13.77 -5.70
CA MET A 169 4.61 -12.97 -4.49
C MET A 169 5.76 -13.48 -3.64
N ALA A 170 6.54 -12.56 -3.09
CA ALA A 170 7.55 -12.83 -2.08
C ALA A 170 7.21 -12.04 -0.80
N PRO A 171 7.79 -12.38 0.36
CA PRO A 171 7.59 -11.62 1.58
C PRO A 171 7.83 -10.12 1.36
N ILE A 172 7.03 -9.30 2.04
CA ILE A 172 7.06 -7.84 1.91
C ILE A 172 7.49 -7.28 3.25
N HIS A 173 8.70 -6.73 3.29
CA HIS A 173 9.20 -6.01 4.44
C HIS A 173 8.68 -4.57 4.40
N PHE A 174 7.98 -4.17 5.45
CA PHE A 174 7.57 -2.79 5.68
C PHE A 174 8.45 -2.20 6.76
N LYS A 175 9.06 -1.06 6.45
CA LYS A 175 9.81 -0.28 7.43
C LYS A 175 9.39 1.16 7.38
N LYS A 176 9.11 1.71 8.54
CA LYS A 176 8.83 3.11 8.75
C LYS A 176 10.08 3.92 8.44
N ARG A 177 9.94 4.91 7.57
CA ARG A 177 11.00 5.84 7.22
C ARG A 177 10.57 7.26 7.56
N GLU A 178 11.49 7.99 8.17
CA GLU A 178 11.42 9.44 8.25
C GLU A 178 12.16 10.00 7.05
N GLU A 179 11.45 10.24 5.95
CA GLU A 179 12.02 10.92 4.80
C GLU A 179 11.89 12.43 5.01
N ARG A 180 13.00 13.15 4.87
CA ARG A 180 12.99 14.62 4.78
C ARG A 180 12.78 14.98 3.31
N TYR A 181 11.55 15.34 2.93
CA TYR A 181 11.33 15.98 1.65
C TYR A 181 11.65 17.47 1.75
N ALA A 182 12.47 17.97 0.81
CA ALA A 182 12.53 19.40 0.55
C ALA A 182 11.12 19.89 0.18
N PRO A 183 10.70 21.09 0.60
CA PRO A 183 9.36 21.60 0.29
C PRO A 183 9.16 21.61 -1.22
N VAL A 184 8.32 20.71 -1.71
CA VAL A 184 7.83 20.75 -3.10
C VAL A 184 6.63 21.69 -3.06
N PHE A 185 6.63 22.73 -3.88
CA PHE A 185 5.56 23.74 -4.01
C PHE A 185 4.21 23.17 -4.54
N ASN A 186 3.92 21.90 -4.30
CA ASN A 186 2.70 21.22 -4.75
C ASN A 186 2.33 20.00 -3.87
N CYS A 187 2.66 20.07 -2.57
CA CYS A 187 1.71 19.62 -1.56
C CYS A 187 0.59 20.69 -1.50
#